data_AF-A0A3E2GS46-F1
#
_entry.id   AF-A0A3E2GS46-F1
#
_cell.length_a   1.000
_cell.length_b   1.000
_cell.length_c   1.000
_cell.angle_alpha   90.00
_cell.angle_beta   90.00
_cell.angle_gamma   90.00
#
_symmetry.space_group_name_H-M   'P 1'
#
loop_
_entity.id
_entity.type
_entity.pdbx_description
1 polymer ?
#
loop_
_entity_poly.entity_id
_entity_poly.type
_entity_poly.pdbx_seq_one_letter_code
_entity_poly.pdbx_strand_id
1 'polypeptide(L)'
;MKVNEALMQKAIADLKSQEQPNFKATAEKYSLERTTLAKRFKGQHGSMKDASSTHKQRLNDIQEQVLIDQINLLTDRGMPPTCQLSSSIQKHHIKLENIYNVDEKGFLIRFMKSSKRVMTSKAYHTSKVKNAQDRSRDQRSQRLNICGEVKGQAQWYGVDEILKAKALLAEKEAVEEKKREAIIERKLIAKNKREQLEAEKIRKQLERQLAKEQKEKEALLKKQAREEEKMRKAVERQLLATQRKAKKATTRRKAALKAS
;
A
#
# COMPACT_ATOMS: atom_id res chain seq x y z
N MET A 1 -14.90 -2.20 -3.42
CA MET A 1 -13.84 -2.24 -2.40
C MET A 1 -13.40 -3.68 -2.20
N LYS A 2 -12.10 -3.94 -2.01
CA LYS A 2 -11.60 -5.30 -1.74
C LYS A 2 -11.82 -5.59 -0.25
N VAL A 3 -12.86 -6.35 0.08
CA VAL A 3 -13.15 -6.71 1.48
C VAL A 3 -12.02 -7.61 1.98
N ASN A 4 -11.36 -7.20 3.07
CA ASN A 4 -10.36 -8.03 3.72
C ASN A 4 -11.07 -9.12 4.54
N GLU A 5 -11.08 -10.35 4.03
CA GLU A 5 -11.80 -11.48 4.62
C GLU A 5 -11.37 -11.76 6.07
N ALA A 6 -10.08 -11.59 6.38
CA ALA A 6 -9.56 -11.80 7.73
C ALA A 6 -10.12 -10.80 8.75
N LEU A 7 -10.31 -9.53 8.36
CA LEU A 7 -10.94 -8.52 9.23
C LEU A 7 -12.43 -8.79 9.41
N MET A 8 -13.10 -9.28 8.35
CA MET A 8 -14.51 -9.67 8.42
C MET A 8 -14.71 -10.83 9.41
N GLN A 9 -13.84 -11.84 9.40
CA GLN A 9 -13.91 -12.97 10.34
C GLN A 9 -13.67 -12.54 11.78
N LYS A 10 -12.70 -11.65 12.04
CA LYS A 10 -12.47 -11.07 13.38
C LYS A 10 -13.69 -10.29 13.87
N ALA A 11 -14.30 -9.48 13.02
CA ALA A 11 -15.50 -8.73 13.36
C ALA A 11 -16.71 -9.64 13.66
N ILE A 12 -16.85 -10.75 12.93
CA ILE A 12 -17.89 -11.76 13.19
C ILE A 12 -17.65 -12.46 14.54
N ALA A 13 -16.40 -12.79 14.88
CA ALA A 13 -16.05 -13.39 16.16
C ALA A 13 -16.36 -12.45 17.35
N ASP A 14 -15.98 -11.18 17.24
CA ASP A 14 -16.32 -10.13 18.23
C ASP A 14 -17.84 -9.97 18.42
N LEU A 15 -18.61 -10.06 17.33
CA LEU A 15 -20.08 -10.00 17.40
C LEU A 15 -20.68 -11.25 18.06
N LYS A 16 -20.07 -12.42 17.90
CA LYS A 16 -20.52 -13.66 18.54
C LYS A 16 -20.23 -13.71 20.04
N SER A 17 -19.21 -12.97 20.51
CA SER A 17 -18.90 -12.87 21.95
C SER A 17 -19.77 -11.86 22.70
N GLN A 18 -20.54 -11.04 22.00
CA GLN A 18 -21.45 -10.06 22.62
C GLN A 18 -22.79 -10.72 22.94
N GLU A 19 -23.32 -10.53 24.15
CA GLU A 19 -24.69 -10.95 24.50
C GLU A 19 -25.74 -10.26 23.62
N GLN A 20 -25.49 -8.99 23.26
CA GLN A 20 -26.30 -8.24 22.31
C GLN A 20 -25.42 -7.70 21.17
N PRO A 21 -25.55 -8.24 19.94
CA PRO A 21 -24.67 -7.88 18.82
C PRO A 21 -24.81 -6.41 18.39
N ASN A 22 -23.77 -5.60 18.60
CA ASN A 22 -23.73 -4.21 18.17
C ASN A 22 -22.93 -4.04 16.86
N PHE A 23 -23.65 -4.05 15.74
CA PHE A 23 -23.07 -3.95 14.40
C PHE A 23 -22.42 -2.61 14.06
N LYS A 24 -22.83 -1.50 14.72
CA LYS A 24 -22.31 -0.17 14.39
C LYS A 24 -20.91 0.02 14.99
N ALA A 25 -20.79 -0.23 16.30
CA ALA A 25 -19.53 -0.08 17.02
C ALA A 25 -18.44 -1.04 16.51
N THR A 26 -18.82 -2.28 16.19
CA THR A 26 -17.89 -3.27 15.62
C THR A 26 -17.46 -2.93 14.19
N ALA A 27 -18.37 -2.42 13.35
CA ALA A 27 -18.04 -1.97 12.01
C ALA A 27 -17.05 -0.79 12.03
N GLU A 28 -17.25 0.18 12.92
CA GLU A 28 -16.33 1.31 13.13
C GLU A 28 -14.95 0.84 13.62
N LYS A 29 -14.92 -0.06 14.62
CA LYS A 29 -13.68 -0.66 15.15
C LYS A 29 -12.81 -1.32 14.07
N TYR A 30 -13.44 -2.02 13.12
CA TYR A 30 -12.74 -2.76 12.07
C TYR A 30 -12.68 -2.03 10.71
N SER A 31 -13.16 -0.79 10.64
CA SER A 31 -13.27 -0.02 9.38
C SER A 31 -14.01 -0.80 8.27
N LEU A 32 -15.10 -1.48 8.65
CA LEU A 32 -15.94 -2.26 7.75
C LEU A 32 -17.27 -1.54 7.51
N GLU A 33 -17.92 -1.84 6.39
CA GLU A 33 -19.26 -1.34 6.13
C GLU A 33 -20.29 -2.11 6.98
N ARG A 34 -21.05 -1.38 7.81
CA ARG A 34 -22.03 -1.95 8.76
C ARG A 34 -23.04 -2.89 8.08
N THR A 35 -23.55 -2.50 6.90
CA THR A 35 -24.53 -3.29 6.15
C THR A 35 -23.95 -4.63 5.71
N THR A 36 -22.73 -4.61 5.19
CA THR A 36 -21.98 -5.81 4.77
C THR A 36 -21.71 -6.73 5.94
N LEU A 37 -21.28 -6.20 7.09
CA LEU A 37 -21.03 -6.99 8.30
C LEU A 37 -22.31 -7.66 8.83
N ALA A 38 -23.45 -6.94 8.83
CA ALA A 38 -24.72 -7.50 9.28
C ALA A 38 -25.21 -8.64 8.36
N LYS A 39 -25.08 -8.49 7.03
CA LYS A 39 -25.46 -9.54 6.07
C LYS A 39 -24.57 -10.78 6.21
N ARG A 40 -23.26 -10.59 6.46
CA ARG A 40 -22.29 -11.66 6.71
C ARG A 40 -22.61 -12.42 8.00
N PHE A 41 -22.90 -11.71 9.09
CA PHE A 41 -23.26 -12.32 10.37
C PHE A 41 -24.54 -13.15 10.29
N LYS A 42 -25.54 -12.68 9.52
CA LYS A 42 -26.79 -13.41 9.26
C LYS A 42 -26.67 -14.54 8.22
N GLY A 43 -25.48 -14.78 7.68
CA GLY A 43 -25.25 -15.82 6.65
C GLY A 43 -25.82 -15.51 5.27
N GLN A 44 -26.31 -14.29 5.02
CA GLN A 44 -26.84 -13.90 3.71
C GLN A 44 -25.73 -13.70 2.67
N HIS A 45 -24.53 -13.34 3.13
CA HIS A 45 -23.34 -13.17 2.30
C HIS A 45 -22.23 -14.08 2.82
N GLY A 46 -21.78 -15.04 1.99
CA GLY A 46 -20.59 -15.85 2.25
C GLY A 46 -19.30 -15.17 1.77
N SER A 47 -18.15 -15.78 2.04
CA SER A 47 -16.92 -15.35 1.37
C SER A 47 -17.03 -15.56 -0.13
N MET A 48 -16.34 -14.72 -0.92
CA MET A 48 -16.18 -14.98 -2.34
C MET A 48 -15.50 -16.32 -2.62
N LYS A 49 -14.64 -16.77 -1.69
CA LYS A 49 -14.01 -18.10 -1.76
C LYS A 49 -15.05 -19.19 -1.58
N ASP A 50 -15.84 -19.10 -0.50
CA ASP A 50 -16.90 -20.07 -0.19
C ASP A 50 -17.94 -20.15 -1.32
N ALA A 51 -18.40 -19.00 -1.83
CA ALA A 51 -19.34 -18.95 -2.94
C ALA A 51 -18.76 -19.53 -4.25
N SER A 52 -17.45 -19.40 -4.45
CA SER A 52 -16.78 -20.05 -5.58
C SER A 52 -16.62 -21.55 -5.35
N SER A 53 -16.41 -21.98 -4.10
CA SER A 53 -16.40 -23.41 -3.72
C SER A 53 -17.76 -24.02 -4.03
N THR A 54 -18.83 -23.52 -3.39
CA THR A 54 -20.17 -24.11 -3.48
C THR A 54 -20.76 -24.14 -4.88
N HIS A 55 -20.54 -23.10 -5.68
CA HIS A 55 -21.17 -22.99 -7.00
C HIS A 55 -20.25 -23.36 -8.17
N LYS A 56 -18.93 -23.49 -7.95
CA LYS A 56 -17.97 -23.83 -9.02
C LYS A 56 -17.17 -25.10 -8.75
N GLN A 57 -17.29 -25.72 -7.57
CA GLN A 57 -16.77 -27.08 -7.37
C GLN A 57 -17.57 -28.03 -8.25
N ARG A 58 -16.84 -28.74 -9.12
CA ARG A 58 -17.37 -29.83 -9.95
C ARG A 58 -17.01 -31.20 -9.40
N LEU A 59 -16.15 -31.23 -8.40
CA LEU A 59 -15.63 -32.43 -7.74
C LEU A 59 -16.02 -32.37 -6.27
N ASN A 60 -16.22 -33.54 -5.68
CA ASN A 60 -16.41 -33.67 -4.24
C ASN A 60 -15.08 -33.46 -3.50
N ASP A 61 -15.10 -33.01 -2.25
CA ASP A 61 -13.91 -32.77 -1.43
C ASP A 61 -13.00 -34.01 -1.37
N ILE A 62 -13.60 -35.20 -1.28
CA ILE A 62 -12.87 -36.48 -1.30
C ILE A 62 -12.18 -36.71 -2.66
N GLN A 63 -12.83 -36.37 -3.76
CA GLN A 63 -12.26 -36.51 -5.11
C GLN A 63 -11.13 -35.50 -5.33
N GLU A 64 -11.27 -34.27 -4.82
CA GLU A 64 -10.21 -33.26 -4.88
C GLU A 64 -8.99 -33.71 -4.08
N GLN A 65 -9.18 -34.25 -2.87
CA GLN A 65 -8.07 -34.72 -2.04
C GLN A 65 -7.29 -35.85 -2.72
N VAL A 66 -7.99 -36.82 -3.29
CA VAL A 66 -7.36 -37.94 -4.01
C VAL A 66 -6.55 -37.45 -5.23
N LEU A 67 -7.05 -36.43 -5.94
CA LEU A 67 -6.30 -35.81 -7.04
C LEU A 67 -5.06 -35.05 -6.54
N ILE A 68 -5.17 -34.32 -5.44
CA ILE A 68 -4.05 -33.59 -4.83
C ILE A 68 -2.97 -34.57 -4.40
N ASP A 69 -3.33 -35.66 -3.72
CA ASP A 69 -2.39 -36.68 -3.27
C ASP A 69 -1.67 -37.33 -4.47
N GLN A 70 -2.39 -37.61 -5.55
CA GLN A 70 -1.80 -38.13 -6.77
C GLN A 70 -0.86 -37.13 -7.46
N ILE A 71 -1.20 -35.84 -7.49
CA ILE A 71 -0.34 -34.78 -8.04
C ILE A 71 0.94 -34.65 -7.23
N ASN A 72 0.84 -34.64 -5.90
CA ASN A 72 1.99 -34.59 -5.00
C ASN A 72 2.90 -35.81 -5.20
N LEU A 73 2.31 -37.01 -5.26
CA LEU A 73 3.04 -38.25 -5.53
C LEU A 73 3.82 -38.20 -6.85
N LEU A 74 3.24 -37.64 -7.91
CA LEU A 74 3.90 -37.50 -9.21
C LEU A 74 4.99 -36.42 -9.17
N THR A 75 4.74 -35.33 -8.46
CA THR A 75 5.70 -34.22 -8.27
C THR A 75 6.93 -34.68 -7.50
N ASP A 76 6.75 -35.43 -6.41
CA ASP A 76 7.83 -35.99 -5.59
C ASP A 76 8.69 -36.98 -6.38
N ARG A 77 8.08 -37.65 -7.37
CA ARG A 77 8.76 -38.56 -8.31
C ARG A 77 9.39 -37.83 -9.51
N GLY A 78 9.28 -36.50 -9.59
CA GLY A 78 9.77 -35.71 -10.71
C GLY A 78 9.03 -35.98 -12.04
N MET A 79 7.85 -36.60 -11.99
CA MET A 79 7.04 -36.90 -13.16
C MET A 79 5.96 -35.84 -13.37
N PRO A 80 5.71 -35.41 -14.62
CA PRO A 80 4.64 -34.47 -14.89
C PRO A 80 3.27 -35.11 -14.55
N PRO A 81 2.35 -34.36 -13.96
CA PRO A 81 1.04 -34.84 -13.57
C PRO A 81 0.12 -35.04 -14.79
N THR A 82 0.44 -36.00 -15.66
CA THR A 82 -0.25 -36.16 -16.95
C THR A 82 -0.60 -37.62 -17.28
N CYS A 83 0.33 -38.57 -17.13
CA CYS A 83 0.09 -39.95 -17.61
C CYS A 83 -0.66 -40.84 -16.60
N GLN A 84 -0.47 -40.65 -15.29
CA GLN A 84 -1.12 -41.49 -14.26
C GLN A 84 -2.40 -40.88 -13.69
N LEU A 85 -2.62 -39.58 -13.89
CA LEU A 85 -3.83 -38.90 -13.47
C LEU A 85 -5.05 -39.40 -14.23
N SER A 86 -4.94 -39.70 -15.52
CA SER A 86 -6.02 -40.29 -16.33
C SER A 86 -6.52 -41.61 -15.75
N SER A 87 -5.61 -42.47 -15.28
CA SER A 87 -5.94 -43.75 -14.64
C SER A 87 -6.64 -43.56 -13.30
N SER A 88 -6.17 -42.62 -12.47
CA SER A 88 -6.83 -42.30 -11.19
C SER A 88 -8.21 -41.67 -11.42
N ILE A 89 -8.34 -40.77 -12.40
CA ILE A 89 -9.62 -40.15 -12.79
C ILE A 89 -10.65 -41.21 -13.19
N GLN A 90 -10.24 -42.21 -13.98
CA GLN A 90 -11.11 -43.30 -14.40
C GLN A 90 -11.54 -44.18 -13.21
N LYS A 91 -10.61 -44.46 -12.28
CA LYS A 91 -10.89 -45.22 -11.04
C LYS A 91 -11.87 -44.49 -10.10
N HIS A 92 -11.85 -43.16 -10.07
CA HIS A 92 -12.68 -42.36 -9.16
C HIS A 92 -13.95 -41.79 -9.81
N HIS A 93 -14.34 -42.31 -10.99
CA HIS A 93 -15.54 -41.93 -11.74
C HIS A 93 -15.69 -40.41 -11.95
N ILE A 94 -14.57 -39.73 -12.17
CA ILE A 94 -14.58 -38.30 -12.45
C ILE A 94 -15.03 -38.12 -13.90
N LYS A 95 -16.17 -37.45 -14.11
CA LYS A 95 -16.73 -37.25 -15.44
C LYS A 95 -15.77 -36.47 -16.34
N LEU A 96 -15.63 -36.89 -17.60
CA LEU A 96 -14.76 -36.27 -18.61
C LEU A 96 -15.00 -34.76 -18.80
N GLU A 97 -16.25 -34.31 -18.64
CA GLU A 97 -16.64 -32.89 -18.67
C GLU A 97 -16.07 -32.04 -17.51
N ASN A 98 -15.62 -32.68 -16.43
CA ASN A 98 -15.00 -32.04 -15.27
C ASN A 98 -13.46 -31.95 -15.39
N ILE A 99 -12.86 -32.62 -16.39
CA ILE A 99 -11.40 -32.72 -16.61
C ILE A 99 -10.88 -31.62 -17.56
N TYR A 100 -11.77 -30.82 -18.16
CA TYR A 100 -11.46 -29.88 -19.25
C TYR A 100 -10.48 -28.74 -18.91
N ASN A 101 -9.76 -28.83 -17.79
CA ASN A 101 -8.78 -27.86 -17.35
C ASN A 101 -7.57 -28.48 -16.60
N VAL A 102 -7.34 -29.79 -16.73
CA VAL A 102 -6.23 -30.54 -16.12
C VAL A 102 -5.15 -30.91 -17.15
N ASP A 103 -5.09 -30.21 -18.29
CA ASP A 103 -3.91 -30.22 -19.16
C ASP A 103 -2.91 -29.14 -18.70
N GLU A 104 -1.63 -29.30 -19.04
CA GLU A 104 -0.59 -28.29 -18.72
C GLU A 104 -1.02 -26.87 -19.15
N LYS A 105 -1.79 -26.75 -20.25
CA LYS A 105 -2.32 -25.47 -20.70
C LYS A 105 -3.41 -24.93 -19.77
N GLY A 106 -4.35 -25.73 -19.29
CA GLY A 106 -5.42 -25.34 -18.35
C GLY A 106 -4.89 -24.94 -16.98
N PHE A 107 -3.83 -25.62 -16.50
CA PHE A 107 -3.09 -25.24 -15.30
C PHE A 107 -2.37 -23.89 -15.49
N LEU A 108 -1.64 -23.71 -16.60
CA LEU A 108 -1.02 -22.42 -16.96
C LEU A 108 -2.05 -21.30 -17.18
N ILE A 109 -3.21 -21.56 -17.78
CA ILE A 109 -4.26 -20.56 -18.05
C ILE A 109 -4.84 -19.98 -16.75
N ARG A 110 -5.01 -20.80 -15.70
CA ARG A 110 -5.47 -20.32 -14.39
C ARG A 110 -4.41 -19.45 -13.71
N PHE A 111 -3.13 -19.78 -13.85
CA PHE A 111 -2.00 -18.97 -13.35
C PHE A 111 -1.81 -17.66 -14.15
N MET A 112 -2.13 -17.67 -15.44
CA MET A 112 -2.00 -16.51 -16.31
C MET A 112 -3.14 -15.49 -16.15
N LYS A 113 -4.35 -15.89 -15.71
CA LYS A 113 -5.46 -14.95 -15.46
C LYS A 113 -5.22 -13.99 -14.29
N SER A 114 -4.36 -14.36 -13.33
CA SER A 114 -3.94 -13.48 -12.23
C SER A 114 -2.75 -12.58 -12.58
N SER A 115 -2.10 -12.81 -13.72
CA SER A 115 -0.96 -12.01 -14.19
C SER A 115 -1.42 -11.01 -15.24
N LYS A 116 -1.59 -9.74 -14.86
CA LYS A 116 -1.83 -8.66 -15.81
C LYS A 116 -0.67 -8.62 -16.81
N ARG A 117 -0.93 -8.95 -18.08
CA ARG A 117 0.08 -8.90 -19.14
C ARG A 117 0.44 -7.43 -19.40
N VAL A 118 1.60 -6.99 -18.91
CA VAL A 118 2.13 -5.67 -19.23
C VAL A 118 2.59 -5.71 -20.68
N MET A 119 1.93 -4.93 -21.54
CA MET A 119 2.29 -4.81 -22.96
C MET A 119 2.64 -3.36 -23.28
N THR A 120 3.49 -3.16 -24.27
CA THR A 120 3.79 -1.82 -24.78
C THR A 120 2.58 -1.26 -25.54
N SER A 121 2.32 0.04 -25.43
CA SER A 121 1.17 0.69 -26.06
C SER A 121 1.06 0.40 -27.57
N LYS A 122 2.20 0.35 -28.27
CA LYS A 122 2.28 -0.01 -29.69
C LYS A 122 1.75 -1.42 -29.98
N ALA A 123 2.05 -2.40 -29.13
CA ALA A 123 1.62 -3.79 -29.31
C ALA A 123 0.11 -4.00 -29.02
N TYR A 124 -0.48 -3.16 -28.16
CA TYR A 124 -1.91 -3.18 -27.85
C TYR A 124 -2.78 -2.74 -29.04
N HIS A 125 -2.30 -1.75 -29.80
CA HIS A 125 -3.03 -1.18 -30.94
C HIS A 125 -2.89 -2.02 -32.20
N THR A 126 -1.84 -2.85 -32.31
CA THR A 126 -1.74 -3.85 -33.37
C THR A 126 -2.58 -5.07 -33.01
N SER A 127 -3.73 -5.23 -33.68
CA SER A 127 -4.73 -6.30 -33.48
C SER A 127 -4.22 -7.74 -33.64
N LYS A 128 -2.96 -7.95 -34.06
CA LYS A 128 -2.31 -9.26 -34.21
C LYS A 128 -2.28 -10.11 -32.93
N VAL A 129 -2.38 -9.51 -31.75
CA VAL A 129 -2.29 -10.21 -30.46
C VAL A 129 -3.67 -10.47 -29.82
N LYS A 130 -4.74 -9.86 -30.35
CA LYS A 130 -6.09 -9.96 -29.76
C LYS A 130 -6.75 -11.33 -30.01
N ASN A 131 -6.39 -12.01 -31.10
CA ASN A 131 -7.07 -13.22 -31.59
C ASN A 131 -6.13 -14.42 -31.83
N ALA A 132 -5.07 -14.57 -31.04
CA ALA A 132 -4.25 -15.78 -31.10
C ALA A 132 -4.97 -16.93 -30.37
N GLN A 133 -5.76 -17.73 -31.09
CA GLN A 133 -6.07 -19.10 -30.67
C GLN A 133 -4.79 -19.94 -30.77
N ASP A 134 -4.52 -20.77 -29.75
CA ASP A 134 -3.37 -21.69 -29.73
C ASP A 134 -3.57 -22.85 -30.72
N ARG A 135 -3.46 -22.59 -32.03
CA ARG A 135 -3.12 -23.63 -33.00
C ARG A 135 -1.61 -23.91 -32.89
N SER A 136 -1.27 -25.17 -32.63
CA SER A 136 0.07 -25.77 -32.55
C SER A 136 1.15 -24.90 -31.87
N ARG A 137 1.29 -25.06 -30.55
CA ARG A 137 2.44 -24.58 -29.80
C ARG A 137 3.63 -25.49 -30.10
N ASP A 138 4.23 -25.30 -31.26
CA ASP A 138 5.62 -25.72 -31.46
C ASP A 138 6.45 -25.14 -30.33
N GLN A 139 7.24 -26.03 -29.75
CA GLN A 139 8.11 -25.82 -28.61
C GLN A 139 8.89 -24.50 -28.76
N ARG A 140 8.54 -23.49 -27.96
CA ARG A 140 9.50 -22.46 -27.58
C ARG A 140 10.19 -22.92 -26.30
N SER A 141 11.07 -23.89 -26.47
CA SER A 141 12.22 -24.09 -25.58
C SER A 141 12.91 -22.74 -25.37
N GLN A 142 13.34 -22.47 -24.12
CA GLN A 142 14.22 -21.34 -23.84
C GLN A 142 15.43 -21.45 -24.77
N ARG A 143 15.57 -20.49 -25.68
CA ARG A 143 16.65 -20.48 -26.67
C ARG A 143 17.96 -20.17 -25.95
N LEU A 144 18.82 -21.17 -25.81
CA LEU A 144 20.24 -20.93 -25.64
C LEU A 144 20.70 -20.34 -26.97
N ASN A 145 20.82 -19.02 -27.07
CA ASN A 145 21.27 -18.32 -28.28
C ASN A 145 22.74 -18.69 -28.59
N ILE A 146 22.95 -19.90 -29.09
CA ILE A 146 24.22 -20.39 -29.62
C ILE A 146 24.21 -20.05 -31.12
N CYS A 147 25.33 -19.54 -31.61
CA CYS A 147 25.47 -19.05 -32.99
C CYS A 147 25.29 -20.22 -33.98
N GLY A 148 24.29 -20.16 -34.88
CA GLY A 148 24.18 -21.09 -36.03
C GLY A 148 22.92 -21.95 -36.17
N GLU A 149 21.85 -21.72 -35.40
CA GLU A 149 20.64 -22.58 -35.49
C GLU A 149 19.95 -22.50 -36.87
N VAL A 150 19.83 -23.65 -37.55
CA VAL A 150 18.98 -23.83 -38.75
C VAL A 150 17.60 -24.28 -38.29
N LYS A 151 16.54 -23.61 -38.76
CA LYS A 151 15.16 -23.88 -38.31
C LYS A 151 14.73 -25.32 -38.61
N GLY A 152 14.25 -26.03 -37.59
CA GLY A 152 13.43 -27.25 -37.76
C GLY A 152 14.15 -28.60 -37.62
N GLN A 153 15.40 -28.64 -37.16
CA GLN A 153 16.10 -29.89 -36.85
C GLN A 153 16.58 -29.92 -35.40
N ALA A 154 16.55 -31.11 -34.78
CA ALA A 154 17.12 -31.34 -33.46
C ALA A 154 18.65 -31.23 -33.54
N GLN A 155 19.21 -30.22 -32.91
CA GLN A 155 20.66 -30.02 -32.80
C GLN A 155 21.15 -30.58 -31.47
N TRP A 156 22.17 -31.43 -31.53
CA TRP A 156 22.82 -32.01 -30.35
C TRP A 156 24.02 -31.14 -30.00
N TYR A 157 24.00 -30.56 -28.80
CA TYR A 157 25.09 -29.72 -28.31
C TYR A 157 26.00 -30.51 -27.36
N GLY A 158 27.30 -30.29 -27.47
CA GLY A 158 28.28 -30.83 -26.53
C GLY A 158 28.15 -30.17 -25.15
N VAL A 159 28.61 -30.87 -24.11
CA VAL A 159 28.58 -30.36 -22.72
C VAL A 159 29.29 -29.00 -22.61
N ASP A 160 30.42 -28.82 -23.30
CA ASP A 160 31.20 -27.58 -23.28
C ASP A 160 30.46 -26.38 -23.92
N GLU A 161 29.66 -26.63 -24.95
CA GLU A 161 28.87 -25.60 -25.63
C GLU A 161 27.70 -25.14 -24.74
N ILE A 162 27.09 -26.09 -24.02
CA ILE A 162 26.05 -25.81 -23.04
C ILE A 162 26.62 -24.98 -21.87
N LEU A 163 27.82 -25.31 -21.41
CA LEU A 163 28.49 -24.55 -20.34
C LEU A 163 28.81 -23.11 -20.78
N LYS A 164 29.34 -22.92 -21.99
CA LYS A 164 29.58 -21.59 -22.57
C LYS A 164 28.29 -20.78 -22.71
N ALA A 165 27.20 -21.42 -23.16
CA ALA A 165 25.90 -20.76 -23.30
C ALA A 165 25.33 -20.33 -21.93
N LYS A 166 25.47 -21.16 -20.90
CA LYS A 166 25.06 -20.83 -19.52
C LYS A 166 25.86 -19.66 -18.97
N ALA A 167 27.18 -19.62 -19.20
CA ALA A 167 28.02 -18.50 -18.77
C ALA A 167 27.57 -17.17 -19.42
N LEU A 168 27.32 -17.17 -20.73
CA LEU A 168 26.82 -15.99 -21.44
C LEU A 168 25.43 -15.54 -20.97
N LEU A 169 24.57 -16.50 -20.55
CA LEU A 169 23.25 -16.17 -20.00
C LEU A 169 23.40 -15.49 -18.63
N ALA A 170 24.24 -16.05 -17.77
CA ALA A 170 24.52 -15.51 -16.44
C ALA A 170 25.12 -14.09 -16.51
N GLU A 171 26.02 -13.83 -17.46
CA GLU A 171 26.56 -12.49 -17.70
C GLU A 171 25.46 -11.49 -18.14
N LYS A 172 24.55 -11.91 -19.01
CA LYS A 172 23.41 -11.08 -19.44
C LYS A 172 22.45 -10.79 -18.29
N GLU A 173 22.17 -11.79 -17.47
CA GLU A 173 21.34 -11.65 -16.27
C GLU A 173 21.98 -10.68 -15.27
N ALA A 174 23.28 -10.80 -15.01
CA ALA A 174 24.02 -9.89 -14.12
C ALA A 174 24.03 -8.43 -14.65
N VAL A 175 24.14 -8.24 -15.97
CA VAL A 175 24.04 -6.89 -16.57
C VAL A 175 22.63 -6.30 -16.42
N GLU A 176 21.59 -7.12 -16.60
CA GLU A 176 20.21 -6.68 -16.40
C GLU A 176 19.89 -6.41 -14.92
N GLU A 177 20.45 -7.15 -13.99
CA GLU A 177 20.35 -6.90 -12.55
C GLU A 177 20.97 -5.55 -12.17
N LYS A 178 22.20 -5.26 -12.61
CA LYS A 178 22.84 -3.96 -12.40
C LYS A 178 22.02 -2.80 -12.95
N LYS A 179 21.37 -2.97 -14.10
CA LYS A 179 20.46 -1.95 -14.66
C LYS A 179 19.24 -1.74 -13.77
N ARG A 180 18.65 -2.81 -13.22
CA ARG A 180 17.49 -2.73 -12.30
C ARG A 180 17.88 -2.03 -11.01
N GLU A 181 19.02 -2.38 -10.43
CA GLU A 181 19.57 -1.74 -9.21
C GLU A 181 19.80 -0.25 -9.45
N ALA A 182 20.44 0.14 -10.54
CA ALA A 182 20.66 1.55 -10.89
C ALA A 182 19.33 2.34 -11.06
N ILE A 183 18.27 1.70 -11.56
CA ILE A 183 16.94 2.33 -11.64
C ILE A 183 16.35 2.51 -10.24
N ILE A 184 16.49 1.53 -9.35
CA ILE A 184 16.00 1.60 -7.97
C ILE A 184 16.73 2.72 -7.21
N GLU A 185 18.06 2.78 -7.31
CA GLU A 185 18.88 3.83 -6.70
C GLU A 185 18.47 5.23 -7.20
N ARG A 186 18.32 5.42 -8.51
CA ARG A 186 17.84 6.69 -9.08
C ARG A 186 16.48 7.10 -8.52
N LYS A 187 15.56 6.15 -8.35
CA LYS A 187 14.25 6.41 -7.74
C LYS A 187 14.36 6.78 -6.27
N LEU A 188 15.24 6.10 -5.52
CA LEU A 188 15.49 6.39 -4.10
C LEU A 188 16.08 7.80 -3.91
N ILE A 189 17.09 8.15 -4.71
CA ILE A 189 17.70 9.48 -4.71
C ILE A 189 16.66 10.56 -5.03
N ALA A 190 15.82 10.34 -6.05
CA ALA A 190 14.77 11.29 -6.42
C ALA A 190 13.72 11.45 -5.31
N LYS A 191 13.38 10.37 -4.59
CA LYS A 191 12.46 10.41 -3.45
C LYS A 191 13.06 11.23 -2.29
N ASN A 192 14.30 10.93 -1.90
CA ASN A 192 14.99 11.65 -0.82
C ASN A 192 15.12 13.16 -1.12
N LYS A 193 15.39 13.51 -2.39
CA LYS A 193 15.46 14.93 -2.81
C LYS A 193 14.10 15.63 -2.68
N ARG A 194 12.99 14.96 -2.98
CA ARG A 194 11.63 15.51 -2.80
C ARG A 194 11.31 15.73 -1.33
N GLU A 195 11.63 14.76 -0.47
CA GLU A 195 11.44 14.85 0.97
C GLU A 195 12.27 15.99 1.59
N GLN A 196 13.52 16.18 1.16
CA GLN A 196 14.35 17.30 1.57
C GLN A 196 13.74 18.66 1.19
N LEU A 197 13.24 18.80 -0.04
CA LEU A 197 12.60 20.03 -0.51
C LEU A 197 11.29 20.34 0.24
N GLU A 198 10.50 19.31 0.59
CA GLU A 198 9.30 19.48 1.40
C GLU A 198 9.65 19.90 2.83
N ALA A 199 10.64 19.25 3.45
CA ALA A 199 11.11 19.61 4.78
C ALA A 199 11.64 21.05 4.85
N GLU A 200 12.37 21.49 3.81
CA GLU A 200 12.86 22.87 3.73
C GLU A 200 11.71 23.89 3.61
N LYS A 201 10.68 23.60 2.80
CA LYS A 201 9.48 24.45 2.70
C LYS A 201 8.78 24.59 4.05
N ILE A 202 8.61 23.48 4.78
CA ILE A 202 8.00 23.48 6.12
C ILE A 202 8.85 24.30 7.09
N ARG A 203 10.17 24.09 7.12
CA ARG A 203 11.09 24.88 7.96
C ARG A 203 10.97 26.38 7.70
N LYS A 204 10.97 26.79 6.44
CA LYS A 204 10.83 28.21 6.05
C LYS A 204 9.47 28.79 6.42
N GLN A 205 8.41 28.01 6.38
CA GLN A 205 7.08 28.44 6.85
C GLN A 205 7.07 28.64 8.37
N LEU A 206 7.67 27.71 9.12
CA LEU A 206 7.74 27.76 10.58
C LEU A 206 8.59 28.95 11.06
N GLU A 207 9.72 29.21 10.40
CA GLU A 207 10.55 30.40 10.67
C GLU A 207 9.79 31.72 10.43
N ARG A 208 9.00 31.79 9.35
CA ARG A 208 8.12 32.94 9.08
C ARG A 208 7.04 33.12 10.14
N GLN A 209 6.50 32.03 10.69
CA GLN A 209 5.52 32.08 11.78
C GLN A 209 6.17 32.60 13.07
N LEU A 210 7.32 32.03 13.44
CA LEU A 210 8.09 32.49 14.61
C LEU A 210 8.46 33.97 14.52
N ALA A 211 8.90 34.44 13.34
CA ALA A 211 9.22 35.85 13.14
C ALA A 211 7.99 36.77 13.27
N LYS A 212 6.79 36.32 12.87
CA LYS A 212 5.55 37.06 13.08
C LYS A 212 5.19 37.12 14.56
N GLU A 213 5.24 35.99 15.26
CA GLU A 213 4.97 35.92 16.70
C GLU A 213 5.94 36.80 17.51
N GLN A 214 7.23 36.82 17.15
CA GLN A 214 8.21 37.70 17.79
C GLN A 214 7.86 39.18 17.59
N LYS A 215 7.50 39.59 16.36
CA LYS A 215 7.09 40.97 16.07
C LYS A 215 5.81 41.36 16.82
N GLU A 216 4.84 40.45 16.93
CA GLU A 216 3.61 40.67 17.69
C GLU A 216 3.90 40.83 19.19
N LYS A 217 4.76 39.98 19.76
CA LYS A 217 5.22 40.09 21.15
C LYS A 217 5.94 41.41 21.41
N GLU A 218 6.86 41.81 20.53
CA GLU A 218 7.58 43.08 20.65
C GLU A 218 6.63 44.29 20.55
N ALA A 219 5.66 44.24 19.64
CA ALA A 219 4.65 45.28 19.50
C ALA A 219 3.75 45.38 20.75
N LEU A 220 3.37 44.25 21.34
CA LEU A 220 2.61 44.21 22.58
C LEU A 220 3.41 44.82 23.74
N LEU A 221 4.69 44.46 23.86
CA LEU A 221 5.59 44.96 24.90
C LEU A 221 5.81 46.47 24.76
N LYS A 222 5.97 46.99 23.53
CA LYS A 222 6.01 48.43 23.24
C LYS A 222 4.71 49.15 23.59
N LYS A 223 3.54 48.52 23.39
CA LYS A 223 2.25 49.10 23.81
C LYS A 223 2.15 49.18 25.34
N GLN A 224 2.49 48.10 26.03
CA GLN A 224 2.52 48.06 27.50
C GLN A 224 3.45 49.13 28.07
N ALA A 225 4.67 49.27 27.54
CA ALA A 225 5.62 50.30 27.98
C ALA A 225 5.07 51.73 27.80
N ARG A 226 4.36 52.01 26.69
CA ARG A 226 3.71 53.32 26.46
C ARG A 226 2.58 53.58 27.45
N GLU A 227 1.80 52.57 27.80
CA GLU A 227 0.73 52.68 28.79
C GLU A 227 1.31 52.90 30.20
N GLU A 228 2.34 52.14 30.58
CA GLU A 228 3.05 52.34 31.83
C GLU A 228 3.65 53.75 31.95
N GLU A 229 4.27 54.26 30.88
CA GLU A 229 4.83 55.62 30.87
C GLU A 229 3.74 56.69 31.05
N LYS A 230 2.59 56.53 30.38
CA LYS A 230 1.42 57.41 30.57
C LYS A 230 0.93 57.36 32.01
N MET A 231 0.83 56.18 32.60
CA MET A 231 0.43 55.99 34.00
C MET A 231 1.43 56.63 34.96
N ARG A 232 2.73 56.42 34.76
CA ARG A 232 3.80 57.07 35.55
C ARG A 232 3.70 58.59 35.50
N LYS A 233 3.56 59.18 34.30
CA LYS A 233 3.36 60.63 34.12
C LYS A 233 2.08 61.14 34.78
N ALA A 234 1.00 60.37 34.76
CA ALA A 234 -0.25 60.72 35.44
C ALA A 234 -0.10 60.74 36.97
N VAL A 235 0.55 59.72 37.53
CA VAL A 235 0.86 59.63 38.98
C VAL A 235 1.76 60.79 39.40
N GLU A 236 2.81 61.08 38.63
CA GLU A 236 3.73 62.20 38.92
C GLU A 236 2.99 63.56 38.91
N ARG A 237 2.11 63.78 37.92
CA ARG A 237 1.24 64.98 37.87
C ARG A 237 0.33 65.09 39.08
N GLN A 238 -0.28 63.97 39.52
CA GLN A 238 -1.10 63.95 40.73
C GLN A 238 -0.28 64.31 41.98
N LEU A 239 0.92 63.76 42.10
CA LEU A 239 1.81 63.99 43.23
C LEU A 239 2.32 65.45 43.29
N LEU A 240 2.64 66.05 42.14
CA LEU A 240 2.93 67.49 42.04
C LEU A 240 1.72 68.35 42.42
N ALA A 241 0.51 67.95 42.02
CA ALA A 241 -0.71 68.67 42.36
C ALA A 241 -1.02 68.61 43.87
N THR A 242 -0.82 67.47 44.52
CA THR A 242 -0.99 67.31 45.98
C THR A 242 0.06 68.12 46.73
N GLN A 243 1.33 68.09 46.30
CA GLN A 243 2.38 68.94 46.88
C GLN A 243 2.08 70.43 46.75
N ARG A 244 1.58 70.89 45.59
CA ARG A 244 1.14 72.28 45.38
C ARG A 244 -0.02 72.66 46.30
N LYS A 245 -1.00 71.78 46.46
CA LYS A 245 -2.12 71.98 47.41
C LYS A 245 -1.62 72.06 48.86
N ALA A 246 -0.69 71.19 49.27
CA ALA A 246 -0.09 71.21 50.60
C ALA A 246 0.74 72.49 50.85
N LYS A 247 1.52 72.96 49.87
CA LYS A 247 2.23 74.25 49.93
C LYS A 247 1.27 75.43 50.07
N LYS A 248 0.18 75.46 49.29
CA LYS A 248 -0.86 76.50 49.44
C LYS A 248 -1.55 76.46 50.80
N ALA A 249 -1.80 75.26 51.35
CA ALA A 249 -2.40 75.08 52.66
C ALA A 249 -1.48 75.55 53.79
N THR A 250 -0.18 75.27 53.69
CA THR A 250 0.82 75.74 54.67
C THR A 250 1.04 77.24 54.61
N THR A 251 1.08 77.86 53.42
CA THR A 251 1.12 79.34 53.30
C THR A 251 -0.13 79.99 53.86
N ARG A 252 -1.33 79.41 53.63
CA ARG A 252 -2.58 79.88 54.23
C ARG A 252 -2.58 79.76 55.75
N ARG A 253 -2.08 78.64 56.31
CA ARG A 253 -1.89 78.47 57.76
C ARG A 253 -0.91 79.48 58.35
N LYS A 254 0.23 79.74 57.70
CA LYS A 254 1.20 80.77 58.13
C LYS A 254 0.62 82.19 58.08
N ALA A 255 -0.20 82.50 57.07
CA ALA A 255 -0.90 83.78 56.98
C ALA A 255 -1.95 83.93 58.10
N ALA A 256 -2.70 82.87 58.41
CA ALA A 256 -3.66 82.86 59.51
C ALA A 256 -2.99 83.03 60.90
N LEU A 257 -1.84 82.39 61.12
CA LEU A 257 -1.05 82.53 62.36
C LEU A 257 -0.39 83.91 62.54
N LYS A 258 -0.30 84.73 61.48
CA LYS A 258 0.25 86.10 61.54
C LYS A 258 -0.82 87.16 61.79
N ALA A 259 -2.08 86.78 61.72
CA ALA A 259 -3.25 87.64 61.88
C ALA A 259 -3.97 87.40 63.23
N SER A 260 -3.40 86.57 64.09
CA SER A 260 -3.75 86.39 65.52
C SER A 260 -2.61 86.90 66.37
#